data_AF-A0A962J1E9-F1
#
_entry.id   AF-A0A962J1E9-F1
#
_cell.length_a   1.000
_cell.length_b   1.000
_cell.length_c   1.000
_cell.angle_alpha   90.00
_cell.angle_beta   90.00
_cell.angle_gamma   90.00
#
_symmetry.space_group_name_H-M   'P 1'
#
loop_
_entity.id
_entity.type
_entity.pdbx_description
1 polymer ?
#
loop_
_entity_poly.entity_id
_entity_poly.type
_entity_poly.pdbx_seq_one_letter_code
_entity_poly.pdbx_strand_id
1 'polypeptide(L)'
;MRKLDAHIRNSVLLSMLVVAGLMFSLDFIFTLTDELGRGTPNYTAMDALLYTLRIMPTGIYEMLPFSALGGALIGLGLLASQNELVVIQAVGISTWRIAWSVMKPTLGVMLLSLVLGEYIAPTL
;
A
#
# COMPACT_ATOMS: atom_id res chain seq x y z
N MET A 1 -19.08 20.44 -0.62
CA MET A 1 -18.44 19.35 -1.38
C MET A 1 -17.11 18.85 -0.80
N ARG A 2 -16.30 19.65 -0.08
CA ARG A 2 -15.06 19.18 0.59
C ARG A 2 -15.21 17.94 1.48
N LYS A 3 -16.36 17.75 2.14
CA LYS A 3 -16.63 16.57 2.99
C LYS A 3 -16.71 15.27 2.20
N LEU A 4 -17.29 15.31 0.99
CA LEU A 4 -17.43 14.16 0.09
C LEU A 4 -16.07 13.73 -0.48
N ASP A 5 -15.30 14.70 -0.98
CA ASP A 5 -13.94 14.45 -1.46
C ASP A 5 -13.02 13.94 -0.33
N ALA A 6 -13.17 14.46 0.89
CA ALA A 6 -12.41 13.98 2.05
C ALA A 6 -12.81 12.58 2.50
N HIS A 7 -14.10 12.22 2.40
CA HIS A 7 -14.58 10.88 2.74
C HIS A 7 -14.03 9.84 1.75
N ILE A 8 -14.19 10.07 0.45
CA ILE A 8 -13.64 9.20 -0.61
C ILE A 8 -12.13 9.04 -0.40
N ARG A 9 -11.40 10.14 -0.20
CA ARG A 9 -9.95 10.10 0.04
C ARG A 9 -9.60 9.28 1.27
N ASN A 10 -10.26 9.49 2.41
CA ASN A 10 -9.93 8.77 3.65
C ASN A 10 -10.26 7.28 3.54
N SER A 11 -11.39 6.93 2.93
CA SER A 11 -11.76 5.52 2.70
C SER A 11 -10.74 4.82 1.80
N VAL A 12 -10.34 5.47 0.70
CA VAL A 12 -9.31 4.94 -0.21
C VAL A 12 -7.95 4.83 0.47
N LEU A 13 -7.53 5.86 1.22
CA LEU A 13 -6.23 5.85 1.92
C LEU A 13 -6.19 4.76 2.99
N LEU A 14 -7.27 4.55 3.75
CA LEU A 14 -7.38 3.43 4.69
C LEU A 14 -7.28 2.09 3.98
N SER A 15 -7.98 1.89 2.86
CA SER A 15 -7.87 0.67 2.08
C SER A 15 -6.45 0.45 1.54
N MET A 16 -5.76 1.51 1.11
CA MET A 16 -4.34 1.43 0.72
C MET A 16 -3.45 1.00 1.88
N LEU A 17 -3.61 1.58 3.07
CA LEU A 17 -2.83 1.19 4.25
C LEU A 17 -3.08 -0.26 4.66
N VAL A 18 -4.33 -0.72 4.59
CA VAL A 18 -4.67 -2.12 4.89
C VAL A 18 -4.02 -3.07 3.89
N VAL A 19 -4.12 -2.78 2.58
CA VAL A 19 -3.50 -3.62 1.54
C VAL A 19 -1.97 -3.60 1.65
N ALA A 20 -1.37 -2.43 1.90
CA ALA A 20 0.07 -2.32 2.10
C ALA A 20 0.54 -3.12 3.32
N GLY A 21 -0.19 -3.04 4.45
CA GLY A 21 0.12 -3.82 5.64
C GLY A 21 0.01 -5.33 5.42
N LEU A 22 -1.00 -5.77 4.65
CA LEU A 22 -1.15 -7.18 4.27
C LEU A 22 0.00 -7.65 3.38
N MET A 23 0.33 -6.89 2.33
CA MET A 23 1.44 -7.23 1.42
C MET A 23 2.76 -7.29 2.17
N PHE A 24 3.06 -6.29 3.01
CA PHE A 24 4.24 -6.24 3.85
C PHE A 24 4.34 -7.43 4.81
N SER A 25 3.24 -7.79 5.45
CA SER A 25 3.22 -8.92 6.38
C SER A 25 3.48 -10.24 5.66
N LEU A 26 2.97 -10.42 4.44
CA LEU A 26 3.23 -11.61 3.65
C LEU A 26 4.69 -11.66 3.18
N ASP A 27 5.21 -10.54 2.69
CA ASP A 27 6.62 -10.41 2.27
C ASP A 27 7.59 -10.72 3.41
N PHE A 28 7.29 -10.24 4.63
CA PHE A 28 8.05 -10.57 5.83
C PHE A 28 8.12 -12.07 6.07
N ILE A 29 6.96 -12.74 6.06
CA ILE A 29 6.85 -14.15 6.39
C ILE A 29 7.57 -14.99 5.34
N PHE A 30 7.42 -14.67 4.05
CA PHE A 30 8.12 -15.37 2.99
C PHE A 30 9.63 -15.18 3.08
N THR A 31 10.11 -13.93 3.22
CA THR A 31 11.54 -13.64 3.34
C THR A 31 12.15 -14.32 4.56
N LEU A 32 11.47 -14.29 5.71
CA LEU A 32 11.93 -14.98 6.92
C LEU A 32 11.98 -16.50 6.73
N THR A 33 10.96 -17.08 6.10
CA THR A 33 10.89 -18.52 5.85
C THR A 33 11.98 -18.98 4.88
N ASP A 34 12.24 -18.20 3.84
CA ASP A 34 13.31 -18.49 2.87
C ASP A 34 14.70 -18.45 3.54
N GLU A 35 14.95 -17.47 4.40
CA GLU A 35 16.21 -17.36 5.14
C GLU A 35 16.40 -18.47 6.18
N LEU A 36 15.33 -18.87 6.86
CA LEU A 36 15.35 -20.03 7.76
C LEU A 36 15.56 -21.35 7.00
N GLY A 37 15.02 -21.47 5.78
CA GLY A 37 15.16 -22.64 4.92
C GLY A 37 16.57 -22.83 4.33
N ARG A 38 17.38 -21.77 4.23
CA ARG A 38 18.75 -21.81 3.71
C ARG A 38 19.78 -22.43 4.67
N GLY A 39 19.42 -22.61 5.94
CA GLY A 39 20.09 -23.43 6.97
C GLY A 39 21.58 -23.71 6.77
N THR A 40 22.46 -22.74 7.07
CA THR A 40 23.89 -23.02 7.25
C THR A 40 24.20 -23.29 8.73
N PRO A 41 25.16 -24.16 9.06
CA PRO A 41 25.38 -24.64 10.43
C PRO A 41 25.75 -23.57 11.48
N ASN A 42 26.07 -22.34 11.06
CA ASN A 42 26.35 -21.20 11.94
C ASN A 42 25.30 -20.07 11.86
N TYR A 43 24.18 -20.27 11.16
CA TYR A 43 23.16 -19.24 10.98
C TYR A 43 22.03 -19.43 11.99
N THR A 44 21.92 -18.49 12.93
CA THR A 44 20.90 -18.55 13.98
C THR A 44 19.61 -17.90 13.49
N ALA A 45 18.45 -18.30 14.02
CA ALA A 45 17.17 -17.64 13.73
C ALA A 45 17.18 -16.12 14.00
N MET A 46 18.05 -15.66 14.90
CA MET A 46 18.27 -14.23 15.16
C MET A 46 18.96 -13.53 13.99
N ASP A 47 19.93 -14.18 13.34
CA ASP A 47 20.65 -13.61 12.19
C ASP A 47 19.72 -13.49 10.99
N ALA A 48 18.87 -14.50 10.75
CA ALA A 48 17.81 -14.46 9.75
C ALA A 48 16.86 -13.28 9.98
N LEU A 49 16.43 -13.05 11.22
CA LEU A 49 15.52 -11.95 11.56
C LEU A 49 16.17 -10.58 11.34
N LEU A 50 17.44 -10.42 11.74
CA LEU A 50 18.20 -9.19 11.52
C LEU A 50 18.42 -8.92 10.03
N TYR A 51 18.69 -9.95 9.24
CA TYR A 51 18.83 -9.86 7.79
C TYR A 51 17.50 -9.46 7.11
N THR A 52 16.40 -10.13 7.45
CA THR A 52 15.07 -9.79 6.95
C THR A 52 14.72 -8.33 7.30
N LEU A 53 14.98 -7.89 8.54
CA LEU A 53 14.71 -6.52 8.96
C LEU A 53 15.55 -5.47 8.21
N ARG A 54 16.73 -5.86 7.71
CA ARG A 54 17.60 -4.97 6.92
C ARG A 54 17.18 -4.86 5.46
N ILE A 55 16.60 -5.92 4.89
CA ILE A 55 16.08 -5.95 3.51
C ILE A 55 14.65 -5.41 3.41
N MET A 56 13.92 -5.47 4.52
CA MET A 56 12.56 -4.95 4.66
C MET A 56 12.30 -3.58 4.02
N PRO A 57 13.15 -2.55 4.19
CA PRO A 57 12.91 -1.25 3.57
C PRO A 57 12.85 -1.31 2.03
N THR A 58 13.66 -2.17 1.42
CA THR A 58 13.66 -2.40 -0.03
C THR A 58 12.38 -3.10 -0.47
N GLY A 59 11.94 -4.12 0.27
CA GLY A 59 10.67 -4.83 0.00
C GLY A 59 9.45 -3.91 0.08
N ILE A 60 9.38 -3.03 1.08
CA ILE A 60 8.32 -2.02 1.19
C ILE A 60 8.27 -1.12 -0.05
N TYR A 61 9.44 -0.65 -0.50
CA TYR A 61 9.55 0.24 -1.65
C TYR A 61 9.02 -0.41 -2.93
N GLU A 62 9.42 -1.66 -3.20
CA GLU A 62 8.99 -2.38 -4.40
C GLU A 62 7.50 -2.72 -4.39
N MET A 63 6.94 -2.99 -3.21
CA MET A 63 5.53 -3.37 -3.01
C MET A 63 4.57 -2.16 -2.91
N LEU A 64 5.08 -0.96 -2.62
CA LEU A 64 4.26 0.25 -2.42
C LEU A 64 3.37 0.60 -3.63
N PRO A 65 3.85 0.60 -4.89
CA PRO A 65 3.01 0.87 -6.05
C PRO A 65 1.89 -0.16 -6.24
N PHE A 66 2.20 -1.45 -6.05
CA PHE A 66 1.22 -2.54 -6.18
C PHE A 66 0.14 -2.47 -5.09
N SER A 67 0.55 -2.19 -3.86
CA SER A 67 -0.38 -2.03 -2.74
C SER A 67 -1.23 -0.76 -2.87
N ALA A 68 -0.69 0.33 -3.41
CA ALA A 68 -1.46 1.54 -3.71
C ALA A 68 -2.53 1.28 -4.77
N LEU A 69 -2.21 0.54 -5.84
CA LEU A 69 -3.17 0.14 -6.86
C LEU A 69 -4.25 -0.78 -6.28
N GLY A 70 -3.86 -1.85 -5.59
CA GLY A 70 -4.80 -2.78 -4.96
C GLY A 70 -5.70 -2.09 -3.94
N GLY A 71 -5.14 -1.21 -3.12
CA GLY A 71 -5.87 -0.40 -2.15
C GLY A 71 -6.86 0.58 -2.76
N ALA A 72 -6.50 1.23 -3.87
CA ALA A 72 -7.40 2.11 -4.61
C ALA A 72 -8.62 1.34 -5.14
N LEU A 73 -8.39 0.16 -5.74
CA LEU A 73 -9.44 -0.69 -6.27
C LEU A 73 -10.37 -1.20 -5.16
N ILE A 74 -9.81 -1.67 -4.04
CA ILE A 74 -10.61 -2.13 -2.90
C ILE A 74 -11.38 -0.97 -2.27
N GLY A 75 -10.76 0.19 -2.08
CA GLY A 75 -11.43 1.37 -1.51
C GLY A 75 -12.58 1.87 -2.37
N LEU A 76 -12.40 1.94 -3.68
CA LEU A 76 -13.49 2.25 -4.61
C LEU A 76 -14.55 1.15 -4.66
N GLY A 77 -14.15 -0.11 -4.59
CA GLY A 77 -15.05 -1.26 -4.52
C GLY A 77 -15.96 -1.22 -3.30
N LEU A 78 -15.43 -0.83 -2.13
CA LEU A 78 -16.21 -0.66 -0.91
C LEU A 78 -17.23 0.48 -1.02
N LEU A 79 -16.83 1.62 -1.61
CA LEU A 79 -17.73 2.75 -1.86
C LEU A 79 -18.82 2.39 -2.89
N ALA A 80 -18.49 1.58 -3.88
CA ALA A 80 -19.44 1.06 -4.86
C ALA A 80 -20.40 0.04 -4.24
N SER A 81 -19.90 -0.86 -3.38
CA SER A 81 -20.71 -1.87 -2.68
C SER A 81 -21.75 -1.27 -1.74
N GLN A 82 -21.49 -0.09 -1.18
CA GLN A 82 -22.44 0.64 -0.33
C GLN A 82 -23.37 1.57 -1.13
N ASN A 83 -23.34 1.48 -2.47
CA ASN A 83 -24.05 2.36 -3.40
C ASN A 83 -23.70 3.85 -3.28
N GLU A 84 -22.68 4.25 -2.50
CA GLU A 84 -22.30 5.66 -2.35
C GLU A 84 -21.85 6.26 -3.68
N LEU A 85 -21.06 5.48 -4.45
CA LEU A 85 -20.59 5.92 -5.76
C LEU A 85 -21.75 6.17 -6.74
N VAL A 86 -22.80 5.34 -6.67
CA VAL A 86 -23.99 5.43 -7.51
C VAL A 86 -24.84 6.63 -7.11
N VAL A 87 -25.02 6.88 -5.80
CA VAL A 87 -25.74 8.05 -5.28
C VAL A 87 -25.05 9.35 -5.70
N ILE A 88 -23.71 9.40 -5.65
CA ILE A 88 -22.94 10.58 -6.08
C ILE A 88 -23.16 10.87 -7.56
N GLN A 89 -23.15 9.83 -8.40
CA GLN A 89 -23.38 9.96 -9.85
C GLN A 89 -24.82 10.36 -10.17
N ALA A 90 -25.80 9.88 -9.40
CA ALA A 90 -27.21 10.21 -9.59
C ALA A 90 -27.53 11.70 -9.33
N VAL A 91 -26.73 12.38 -8.51
CA VAL A 91 -26.86 13.84 -8.25
C VAL A 91 -26.10 14.67 -9.32
N GLY A 92 -25.61 14.04 -10.38
CA GLY A 92 -24.95 14.72 -11.51
C GLY A 92 -23.47 15.03 -11.30
N ILE A 93 -22.82 14.41 -10.31
CA ILE A 93 -21.37 14.55 -10.11
C ILE A 93 -20.64 13.66 -11.12
N SER A 94 -19.73 14.25 -11.90
CA SER A 94 -18.96 13.53 -12.90
C SER A 94 -18.02 12.49 -12.29
N THR A 95 -17.91 11.34 -12.94
CA THR A 95 -16.96 10.26 -12.59
C THR A 95 -15.51 10.76 -12.60
N TRP A 96 -15.19 11.72 -13.47
CA TRP A 96 -13.86 12.33 -13.55
C TRP A 96 -13.43 13.01 -12.24
N ARG A 97 -14.38 13.62 -11.53
CA ARG A 97 -14.10 14.22 -10.22
C ARG A 97 -13.75 13.17 -9.18
N ILE A 98 -14.45 12.03 -9.19
CA ILE A 98 -14.19 10.91 -8.28
C ILE A 98 -12.77 10.38 -8.53
N ALA A 99 -12.41 10.17 -9.80
CA ALA A 99 -11.07 9.76 -10.20
C ALA A 99 -10.01 10.74 -9.67
N TRP A 100 -10.23 12.06 -9.81
CA TRP A 100 -9.30 13.05 -9.29
C TRP A 100 -9.16 13.04 -7.75
N SER A 101 -10.25 12.77 -7.04
CA SER A 101 -10.23 12.63 -5.57
C SER A 101 -9.44 11.40 -5.11
N VAL A 102 -9.41 10.34 -5.93
CA VAL A 102 -8.61 9.11 -5.70
C VAL A 102 -7.14 9.30 -6.11
N MET A 103 -6.86 10.09 -7.15
CA MET A 103 -5.48 10.35 -7.57
C MET A 103 -4.65 11.06 -6.50
N LYS A 104 -5.26 11.95 -5.70
CA LYS A 104 -4.57 12.68 -4.63
C LYS A 104 -3.89 11.76 -3.59
N PRO A 105 -4.59 10.80 -2.95
CA PRO A 105 -3.95 9.87 -2.03
C PRO A 105 -2.93 8.96 -2.74
N THR A 106 -3.21 8.48 -3.96
CA THR A 106 -2.26 7.67 -4.73
C THR A 106 -0.95 8.41 -5.01
N LEU A 107 -1.03 9.66 -5.46
CA LEU A 107 0.15 10.50 -5.68
C LEU A 107 0.89 10.78 -4.37
N GLY A 108 0.17 10.96 -3.27
CA GLY A 108 0.79 11.10 -1.94
C GLY A 108 1.59 9.86 -1.54
N VAL A 109 1.03 8.67 -1.76
CA VAL A 109 1.71 7.39 -1.49
C VAL A 109 2.91 7.20 -2.42
N MET A 110 2.82 7.56 -3.70
CA MET A 110 3.95 7.52 -4.63
C MET A 110 5.08 8.51 -4.26
N LEU A 111 4.74 9.72 -3.84
CA LEU A 111 5.75 10.67 -3.37
C LEU A 111 6.45 10.16 -2.11
N LEU A 112 5.68 9.56 -1.19
CA LEU A 112 6.25 8.89 -0.02
C LEU A 112 7.15 7.72 -0.44
N SER A 113 6.75 6.91 -1.41
CA SER A 113 7.57 5.79 -1.88
C SER A 113 8.89 6.27 -2.49
N LEU A 114 8.87 7.37 -3.26
CA LEU A 114 10.10 7.95 -3.82
C LEU A 114 11.06 8.42 -2.73
N VAL A 115 10.55 9.12 -1.71
CA VAL A 115 11.38 9.58 -0.58
C VAL A 115 11.92 8.39 0.22
N LEU A 116 11.11 7.35 0.45
CA LEU A 116 11.58 6.14 1.13
C LEU A 116 12.64 5.41 0.30
N GLY A 117 12.45 5.34 -1.03
CA GLY A 117 13.39 4.70 -1.95
C GLY A 117 14.72 5.44 -2.10
N GLU A 118 14.70 6.76 -2.06
CA GLU A 118 15.93 7.56 -2.21
C GLU A 118 16.74 7.64 -0.90
N TYR A 119 16.07 7.69 0.26
CA TYR A 119 16.74 7.94 1.55
C TYR A 119 16.91 6.70 2.43
N ILE A 120 16.09 5.66 2.24
CA ILE A 120 16.05 4.50 3.15
C ILE A 120 16.42 3.20 2.44
N ALA A 121 16.02 3.02 1.18
CA ALA A 121 16.51 1.90 0.41
C ALA A 121 17.99 2.14 0.06
N PRO A 122 18.91 1.25 0.47
CA PRO A 122 20.30 1.40 0.10
C PRO A 122 20.42 1.33 -1.42
N THR A 123 21.18 2.26 -2.01
CA THR A 123 21.63 2.13 -3.40
C THR A 123 22.35 0.79 -3.53
N LEU A 124 21.79 -0.08 -4.37
CA LEU A 124 22.35 -1.38 -4.75
C LEU A 124 23.85 -1.28 -5.07
#